data_AF-A0A9D0KZU5-F1
#
_entry.id   AF-A0A9D0KZU5-F1
#
_cell.length_a   1.000
_cell.length_b   1.000
_cell.length_c   1.000
_cell.angle_alpha   90.00
_cell.angle_beta   90.00
_cell.angle_gamma   90.00
#
_symmetry.space_group_name_H-M   'P 1'
#
loop_
_entity.id
_entity.type
_entity.pdbx_description
1 polymer ?
#
loop_
_entity_poly.entity_id
_entity_poly.type
_entity_poly.pdbx_seq_one_letter_code
_entity_poly.pdbx_strand_id
1 'polypeptide(L)' 'MSVEQKVLEALEKAGKPLKTGEIAELTGLDKKEVEKAIKKLKKEGKIESPKRCYYSPAG' A
#
# COMPACT_ATOMS: atom_id res chain seq x y z
N MET A 1 6.48 -6.22 -13.18
CA MET A 1 5.95 -5.30 -12.14
C MET A 1 5.41 -6.13 -11.00
N SER A 2 6.00 -6.02 -9.81
CA SER A 2 5.50 -6.73 -8.63
C SER A 2 4.34 -5.97 -7.97
N VAL A 3 3.47 -6.71 -7.28
CA VAL A 3 2.34 -6.17 -6.51
C VAL A 3 2.83 -5.10 -5.53
N GLU A 4 3.98 -5.32 -4.88
CA GLU A 4 4.57 -4.35 -3.94
C GLU A 4 4.87 -3.01 -4.60
N GLN A 5 5.46 -3.01 -5.81
CA GLN A 5 5.76 -1.78 -6.54
C GLN A 5 4.48 -1.04 -6.93
N LYS A 6 3.44 -1.75 -7.39
CA LYS A 6 2.15 -1.13 -7.70
C LYS A 6 1.52 -0.47 -6.49
N VAL A 7 1.58 -1.15 -5.33
CA VAL A 7 1.08 -0.61 -4.06
C VAL A 7 1.88 0.63 -3.66
N LEU A 8 3.21 0.60 -3.78
CA LEU A 8 4.08 1.73 -3.46
C LEU A 8 3.82 2.92 -4.39
N GLU A 9 3.76 2.69 -5.70
CA GLU A 9 3.45 3.75 -6.68
C GLU A 9 2.07 4.35 -6.43
N ALA A 10 1.06 3.54 -6.11
CA ALA A 10 -0.28 4.06 -5.81
C ALA A 10 -0.28 4.90 -4.53
N LEU A 11 0.48 4.49 -3.52
CA LEU A 11 0.66 5.24 -2.27
C LEU A 11 1.41 6.55 -2.50
N GLU A 12 2.50 6.55 -3.28
CA GLU A 12 3.27 7.73 -3.65
C GLU A 12 2.45 8.69 -4.52
N LYS A 13 1.76 8.18 -5.54
CA LYS A 13 0.87 8.99 -6.41
C LYS A 13 -0.30 9.59 -5.64
N ALA A 14 -0.81 8.88 -4.64
CA ALA A 14 -1.90 9.40 -3.82
C ALA A 14 -1.43 10.50 -2.87
N GLY A 15 -0.15 10.52 -2.47
CA GLY A 15 0.42 11.52 -1.58
C GLY A 15 -0.25 11.59 -0.20
N LYS A 16 -1.02 10.56 0.16
CA LYS A 16 -1.83 10.51 1.38
C LYS A 16 -1.95 9.08 1.88
N PRO A 17 -2.21 8.88 3.19
CA PRO A 17 -2.45 7.54 3.70
C PRO A 17 -3.69 6.94 3.03
N LEU A 18 -3.57 5.76 2.44
CA LEU A 18 -4.66 5.03 1.80
C LEU A 18 -4.98 3.74 2.55
N LYS A 19 -6.22 3.27 2.41
CA LYS A 19 -6.64 1.97 2.96
C LYS A 19 -6.35 0.85 1.96
N THR A 20 -6.26 -0.39 2.43
CA THR A 20 -6.14 -1.59 1.58
C THR A 20 -7.19 -1.62 0.46
N GLY A 21 -8.42 -1.18 0.74
CA GLY A 21 -9.49 -1.09 -0.26
C GLY A 21 -9.20 -0.06 -1.35
N GLU A 22 -8.81 1.16 -0.97
CA GLU A 22 -8.49 2.20 -1.94
C GLU A 22 -7.24 1.86 -2.76
N ILE A 23 -6.23 1.24 -2.14
CA ILE A 23 -5.05 0.77 -2.85
C ILE A 23 -5.45 -0.30 -3.88
N ALA A 24 -6.32 -1.24 -3.51
CA ALA A 24 -6.84 -2.27 -4.42
C ALA A 24 -7.60 -1.65 -5.60
N GLU A 25 -8.45 -0.65 -5.36
CA GLU A 25 -9.18 0.06 -6.41
C GLU A 25 -8.26 0.88 -7.33
N LEU A 26 -7.29 1.60 -6.76
CA LEU A 26 -6.33 2.42 -7.52
C LEU A 26 -5.38 1.58 -8.36
N THR A 27 -4.93 0.44 -7.84
CA THR A 27 -3.98 -0.45 -8.51
C THR A 27 -4.67 -1.49 -9.41
N GLY A 28 -5.99 -1.66 -9.27
CA GLY A 28 -6.73 -2.76 -9.88
C GLY A 28 -6.29 -4.14 -9.38
N LEU A 29 -5.68 -4.21 -8.20
CA LEU A 29 -5.18 -5.45 -7.60
C LEU A 29 -6.21 -6.07 -6.67
N ASP A 30 -6.10 -7.37 -6.49
CA ASP A 30 -6.92 -8.11 -5.55
C ASP A 30 -6.62 -7.68 -4.11
N LYS A 31 -7.64 -7.57 -3.24
CA LYS A 31 -7.45 -7.21 -1.82
C LYS A 31 -6.45 -8.14 -1.12
N LYS A 32 -6.44 -9.43 -1.50
CA LYS A 32 -5.47 -10.41 -0.98
C LYS A 32 -4.03 -10.11 -1.41
N GLU A 33 -3.84 -9.66 -2.64
CA GLU A 33 -2.51 -9.29 -3.14
C GLU A 33 -2.02 -8.02 -2.47
N VAL A 34 -2.88 -7.00 -2.40
CA VAL A 34 -2.58 -5.75 -1.71
C VAL A 34 -2.27 -6.00 -0.24
N GLU A 35 -3.04 -6.84 0.47
CA GLU A 35 -2.76 -7.18 1.87
C GLU A 35 -1.40 -7.87 2.04
N LYS A 36 -1.04 -8.81 1.16
CA LYS A 36 0.27 -9.47 1.17
C LYS A 36 1.39 -8.46 0.91
N ALA A 37 1.23 -7.58 -0.08
CA ALA A 37 2.19 -6.54 -0.41
C ALA A 37 2.36 -5.56 0.75
N ILE A 38 1.27 -5.07 1.34
CA ILE A 38 1.29 -4.20 2.51
C ILE A 38 1.99 -4.88 3.69
N LYS A 39 1.71 -6.16 3.98
CA LYS A 39 2.39 -6.90 5.05
C LYS A 39 3.90 -6.98 4.81
N LYS A 40 4.33 -7.24 3.58
CA LYS A 40 5.75 -7.27 3.22
C LYS A 40 6.40 -5.89 3.31
N LEU A 41 5.82 -4.88 2.67
CA LEU A 41 6.32 -3.51 2.67
C LEU A 41 6.40 -2.93 4.08
N LYS A 42 5.42 -3.24 4.93
CA LYS A 42 5.42 -2.85 6.34
C LYS A 42 6.52 -3.56 7.13
N LYS A 43 6.79 -4.83 6.81
CA LYS A 43 7.89 -5.60 7.41
C LYS A 43 9.27 -5.10 6.94
N GLU A 44 9.36 -4.64 5.69
CA GLU A 44 10.56 -3.98 5.14
C GLU A 44 10.74 -2.53 5.60
N GLY A 45 9.75 -1.94 6.28
CA GLY A 45 9.79 -0.53 6.71
C GLY A 45 9.60 0.47 5.57
N LYS A 46 9.09 0.04 4.41
CA LYS A 46 8.81 0.90 3.25
C LYS A 46 7.45 1.60 3.31
N ILE A 47 6.54 1.09 4.15
CA ILE A 47 5.26 1.74 4.41
C ILE A 47 4.98 1.72 5.91
N GLU A 48 4.23 2.70 6.34
CA GLU A 48 3.86 2.92 7.73
C GLU A 48 2.36 3.13 7.87
N SER A 49 1.83 2.80 9.05
CA SER A 49 0.40 2.99 9.36
C SER A 49 0.23 4.12 10.37
N PRO A 50 0.16 5.38 9.91
CA PRO A 50 -0.06 6.51 10.80
C PRO A 50 -1.45 6.47 11.45
N LYS A 51 -2.42 5.80 10.82
CA LYS A 51 -3.79 5.65 11.31
C LYS A 51 -4.27 4.22 11.11
N ARG A 52 -5.18 3.76 11.98
CA ARG A 52 -5.71 2.38 11.92
C ARG A 52 -6.35 2.13 10.55
N CYS A 53 -5.88 1.08 9.85
CA CYS A 53 -6.27 0.72 8.49
C CYS A 53 -5.84 1.68 7.37
N TYR A 54 -4.93 2.62 7.66
CA TYR A 54 -4.30 3.46 6.65
C TYR A 54 -2.83 3.11 6.51
N TYR A 55 -2.30 3.23 5.30
CA TYR A 55 -0.94 2.94 4.92
C TYR A 55 -0.41 4.11 4.12
N SER A 56 0.80 4.54 4.42
CA SER A 56 1.52 5.64 3.77
C SER A 56 2.91 5.14 3.39
N PRO A 57 3.52 5.61 2.28
CA PRO A 57 4.91 5.31 2.04
C PRO A 57 5.75 5.92 3.17
N ALA A 58 6.68 5.13 3.71
CA ALA A 58 7.68 5.62 4.64
C ALA A 58 8.65 6.47 3.80
N GLY A 59 8.62 7.78 4.03
CA GLY A 59 9.52 8.74 3.38
C GLY A 59 10.89 8.74 4.04
#